data_AF-A0A7C5ATV0-F1
#
_entry.id   AF-A0A7C5ATV0-F1
#
_cell.length_a   1.000
_cell.length_b   1.000
_cell.length_c   1.000
_cell.angle_alpha   90.00
_cell.angle_beta   90.00
_cell.angle_gamma   90.00
#
_symmetry.space_group_name_H-M   'P 1'
#
loop_
_entity.id
_entity.type
_entity.pdbx_description
1 polymer ?
#
loop_
_entity_poly.entity_id
_entity_poly.type
_entity_poly.pdbx_seq_one_letter_code
_entity_poly.pdbx_strand_id
1 'polypeptide(L)' 'MLVKGYHIRDLSLADEGLRRIAWAEREMPVLRLIRERFAQEKPLAGLRISAC' A
#
# COMPACT_ATOMS: atom_id res chain seq x y z
N MET A 1 0.93 4.50 24.06
CA MET A 1 1.36 4.62 22.65
C MET A 1 1.27 3.25 22.01
N LEU A 2 0.34 3.05 21.07
CA LEU A 2 0.06 1.76 20.43
C LEU A 2 1.19 1.39 19.45
N VAL A 3 2.11 0.52 19.87
CA VAL A 3 3.11 -0.06 18.96
C VAL A 3 2.40 -1.08 18.08
N LYS A 4 2.15 -0.72 16.82
CA LYS A 4 1.64 -1.66 15.81
C LYS A 4 2.65 -2.81 15.65
N GLY A 5 2.19 -4.04 15.84
CA GLY A 5 3.03 -5.24 15.70
C GLY A 5 3.34 -5.54 14.24
N TYR A 6 4.47 -5.07 13.75
CA TYR A 6 5.06 -5.48 12.48
C TYR A 6 6.48 -5.99 12.74
N HIS A 7 6.84 -7.13 12.16
CA HIS A 7 8.19 -7.68 12.24
C HIS A 7 8.90 -7.36 10.93
N ILE A 8 9.67 -6.27 10.94
CA ILE A 8 10.43 -5.78 9.79
C ILE A 8 11.88 -5.53 10.22
N ARG A 9 12.79 -5.60 9.25
CA ARG A 9 14.23 -5.51 9.52
C ARG A 9 14.67 -4.12 9.99
N ASP A 10 14.24 -3.06 9.31
CA ASP A 10 14.70 -1.69 9.56
C ASP A 10 13.62 -0.68 9.15
N LEU A 11 13.24 0.19 10.08
CA LEU A 11 12.25 1.25 9.89
C LEU A 11 12.82 2.47 9.16
N SER A 12 14.13 2.70 9.22
CA SER A 12 14.78 3.87 8.62
C SER A 12 14.69 3.90 7.08
N LEU A 13 14.43 2.74 6.47
CA LEU A 13 14.29 2.59 5.02
C LEU A 13 12.92 3.06 4.49
N ALA A 14 12.00 3.51 5.35
CA ALA A 14 10.66 3.91 4.94
C ALA A 14 10.64 4.95 3.81
N ASP A 15 11.46 6.00 3.92
CA ASP A 15 11.53 7.06 2.92
C ASP A 15 12.05 6.56 1.58
N GLU A 16 13.02 5.65 1.60
CA GLU A 16 13.54 5.04 0.39
C GLU A 16 12.53 4.09 -0.26
N GLY A 17 11.85 3.29 0.56
CA GLY A 17 10.76 2.43 0.11
C GLY A 17 9.66 3.22 -0.60
N LEU A 18 9.26 4.36 -0.04
CA LEU A 18 8.26 5.26 -0.66
C LEU A 18 8.71 5.76 -2.04
N ARG A 19 9.98 6.15 -2.20
CA ARG A 19 10.51 6.56 -3.51
C ARG A 19 10.43 5.44 -4.55
N ARG A 20 10.75 4.21 -4.15
CA ARG A 20 10.67 3.03 -5.04
C ARG A 20 9.23 2.68 -5.40
N ILE A 21 8.31 2.75 -4.45
CA ILE A 21 6.87 2.54 -4.70
C ILE A 21 6.36 3.57 -5.70
N ALA A 22 6.70 4.85 -5.51
CA ALA A 22 6.29 5.92 -6.42
C ALA A 22 6.87 5.75 -7.83
N TRP A 23 8.08 5.23 -7.97
CA TRP A 23 8.65 4.88 -9.27
C TRP A 23 7.88 3.72 -9.91
N ALA A 24 7.63 2.63 -9.18
CA ALA A 24 6.89 1.48 -9.69
C ALA A 24 5.44 1.83 -10.10
N GLU A 25 4.78 2.71 -9.34
CA GLU A 25 3.42 3.16 -9.66
C GLU A 25 3.33 3.84 -11.03
N ARG A 26 4.37 4.59 -11.44
CA ARG A 26 4.40 5.27 -12.75
C ARG A 26 4.38 4.28 -13.92
N GLU A 27 4.98 3.10 -13.73
CA GLU A 27 5.06 2.03 -14.72
C GLU A 27 3.83 1.08 -14.68
N MET A 28 2.94 1.24 -13.69
CA MET A 28 1.76 0.38 -13.49
C MET A 28 0.44 1.16 -13.60
N PRO A 29 0.08 1.71 -14.77
CA PRO A 29 -1.06 2.62 -14.93
C PRO A 29 -2.41 1.97 -14.57
N VAL A 30 -2.54 0.65 -14.74
CA VAL A 30 -3.77 -0.09 -14.43
C VAL A 30 -4.09 -0.08 -12.93
N LEU A 31 -3.08 -0.18 -12.06
CA LEU A 31 -3.29 -0.15 -10.61
C LEU A 31 -3.83 1.22 -10.14
N ARG A 32 -3.41 2.30 -10.80
CA ARG A 32 -3.93 3.65 -10.53
C ARG A 32 -5.43 3.75 -10.88
N LEU A 33 -5.83 3.23 -12.04
CA LEU A 33 -7.24 3.19 -12.45
C LEU A 33 -8.11 2.41 -11.46
N ILE A 34 -7.62 1.23 -11.02
CA ILE A 34 -8.31 0.41 -10.02
C ILE A 34 -8.44 1.18 -8.70
N ARG A 35 -7.36 1.85 -8.25
CA ARG A 35 -7.36 2.66 -7.02
C ARG A 35 -8.39 3.79 -7.09
N GLU A 36 -8.45 4.53 -8.20
CA GLU A 36 -9.38 5.65 -8.39
C GLU A 36 -10.85 5.17 -8.32
N ARG A 37 -11.17 4.07 -9.01
CA ARG A 37 -12.51 3.44 -8.94
C ARG A 37 -12.84 2.96 -7.53
N PHE A 38 -11.93 2.21 -6.90
CA PHE A 38 -12.18 1.58 -5.60
C PHE A 38 -12.22 2.59 -4.44
N ALA A 39 -11.60 3.77 -4.60
CA ALA A 39 -11.73 4.85 -3.63
C ALA A 39 -13.17 5.37 -3.52
N GLN A 40 -13.93 5.36 -4.63
CA GLN A 40 -15.34 5.76 -4.67
C GLN A 40 -16.25 4.62 -4.22
N GLU A 41 -16.11 3.44 -4.84
CA GLU A 41 -16.99 2.29 -4.62
C GLU A 41 -16.76 1.59 -3.26
N LYS A 42 -15.55 1.71 -2.72
CA LYS A 42 -15.09 1.05 -1.48
C LYS A 42 -15.50 -0.43 -1.39
N PRO A 43 -15.26 -1.26 -2.43
CA PRO A 43 -15.77 -2.63 -2.49
C PRO A 43 -15.15 -3.56 -1.44
N LEU A 44 -14.02 -3.16 -0.84
CA LEU A 44 -13.32 -3.93 0.18
C LEU A 44 -13.70 -3.51 1.62
N ALA A 45 -14.67 -2.61 1.79
CA ALA A 45 -15.11 -2.17 3.10
C ALA A 45 -15.64 -3.35 3.94
N GLY A 46 -15.12 -3.50 5.16
CA GLY A 46 -15.49 -4.59 6.08
C GLY A 46 -14.77 -5.92 5.86
N LEU A 47 -13.96 -6.04 4.81
CA LEU A 47 -13.18 -7.26 4.56
C LEU A 47 -11.82 -7.23 5.27
N ARG A 48 -11.38 -8.38 5.78
CA ARG A 48 -10.01 -8.60 6.28
C ARG A 48 -9.28 -9.47 5.27
N ILE A 49 -8.18 -8.95 4.71
CA ILE A 49 -7.42 -9.59 3.64
C ILE A 49 -6.01 -9.91 4.16
N SER A 50 -5.54 -11.12 3.88
CA SER A 50 -4.15 -11.56 4.11
C SER A 50 -3.55 -12.05 2.79
N ALA A 51 -2.27 -11.80 2.57
CA ALA A 51 -1.52 -12.27 1.41
C ALA A 51 -0.13 -12.75 1.86
N CYS A 52 0.44 -13.69 1.10
CA CYS A 52 1.78 -14.26 1.30
C CYS A 52 2.71 -13.89 0.15
#